data_AF-A0A258GRJ4-F1
#
_entry.id   AF-A0A258GRJ4-F1
#
_cell.length_a   1.000
_cell.length_b   1.000
_cell.length_c   1.000
_cell.angle_alpha   90.00
_cell.angle_beta   90.00
_cell.angle_gamma   90.00
#
_symmetry.space_group_name_H-M   'P 1'
#
loop_
_entity.id
_entity.type
_entity.pdbx_description
1 polymer ?
#
loop_
_entity_poly.entity_id
_entity_poly.type
_entity_poly.pdbx_seq_one_letter_code
_entity_poly.pdbx_strand_id
1 'polypeptide(L)'
;MADSTSFNLEVLQAGKAAPRAGKGPSQGLGAGKVAAWISLCLLAATAIAPMTSLLKQEARAMQLLGASDAEVIDTLATDWSGQSNPDFLETLAELSLVLPKPDLASAEAAARQAVAADPSRAHVWARLAWLETQKTGAKVNPAALDALTRSMDACPLCDQKLIAWRFNFVLANWNSIPDPLRRRAFEHADLLRWIGPNAEFLAEMRVKARQNGIPFDAYRAAVETPVRTWDIVAEDVRPRV
;
A
#
# COMPACT_ATOMS: atom_id res chain seq x y z
N MET A 1 10.08 -1.67 -27.75
CA MET A 1 9.93 -2.36 -26.45
C MET A 1 8.86 -1.59 -25.71
N ALA A 2 7.68 -2.19 -25.56
CA ALA A 2 6.46 -1.52 -25.14
C ALA A 2 6.36 -1.50 -23.61
N ASP A 3 6.10 -0.30 -23.08
CA ASP A 3 5.69 -0.05 -21.70
C ASP A 3 4.35 -0.74 -21.41
N SER A 4 4.31 -1.52 -20.34
CA SER A 4 3.08 -2.11 -19.80
C SER A 4 2.94 -1.78 -18.33
N THR A 5 2.72 -0.50 -18.04
CA THR A 5 2.11 -0.02 -16.78
C THR A 5 1.11 1.08 -17.12
N SER A 6 0.09 0.75 -17.91
CA SER A 6 -1.10 1.57 -18.09
C SER A 6 -2.25 0.92 -17.33
N PHE A 7 -2.61 1.51 -16.19
CA PHE A 7 -3.91 1.25 -15.58
C PHE A 7 -4.96 2.05 -16.35
N ASN A 8 -5.83 1.34 -17.05
CA ASN A 8 -7.01 1.90 -17.70
C ASN A 8 -7.94 2.50 -16.64
N LEU A 9 -8.08 3.82 -16.64
CA LEU A 9 -9.19 4.50 -15.98
C LEU A 9 -10.38 4.49 -16.95
N GLU A 10 -11.25 3.50 -16.81
CA GLU A 10 -12.56 3.54 -17.46
C GLU A 10 -13.40 4.65 -16.80
N VAL A 11 -13.70 5.66 -17.62
CA VAL A 11 -14.57 6.79 -17.27
C VAL A 11 -16.00 6.29 -17.09
N LEU A 12 -16.50 6.32 -15.86
CA LEU A 12 -17.92 6.24 -15.55
C LEU A 12 -18.63 7.52 -16.05
N GLN A 13 -19.18 7.47 -17.25
CA GLN A 13 -20.26 8.35 -17.68
C GLN A 13 -21.60 7.79 -17.20
N ALA A 14 -22.23 8.43 -16.22
CA ALA A 14 -23.70 8.48 -16.10
C ALA A 14 -24.13 9.51 -15.03
N GLY A 15 -24.84 10.55 -15.45
CA GLY A 15 -25.41 11.56 -14.55
C GLY A 15 -26.32 12.54 -15.26
N LYS A 16 -27.57 12.11 -15.50
CA LYS A 16 -28.65 12.76 -16.25
C LYS A 16 -28.94 14.23 -15.89
N ALA A 17 -29.41 14.95 -16.92
CA ALA A 17 -29.92 16.31 -16.87
C ALA A 17 -31.01 16.54 -15.82
N ALA A 18 -30.94 17.69 -15.14
CA ALA A 18 -31.95 18.17 -14.20
C ALA A 18 -33.21 18.71 -14.93
N PRO A 19 -34.43 18.51 -14.38
CA PRO A 19 -35.63 19.11 -14.94
C PRO A 19 -35.74 20.60 -14.58
N ARG A 20 -36.25 21.39 -15.55
CA ARG A 20 -36.61 22.80 -15.38
C ARG A 20 -37.75 22.96 -14.35
N ALA A 21 -37.56 23.80 -13.35
CA ALA A 21 -38.59 24.16 -12.38
C ALA A 21 -39.63 25.12 -13.01
N GLY A 22 -40.88 24.68 -13.04
CA GLY A 22 -42.05 25.51 -13.37
C GLY A 22 -42.51 26.34 -12.17
N LYS A 23 -42.92 27.59 -12.44
CA LYS A 23 -43.58 28.48 -11.47
C LYS A 23 -45.01 28.02 -11.21
N GLY A 24 -45.41 27.97 -9.93
CA GLY A 24 -46.78 27.76 -9.46
C GLY A 24 -46.98 28.37 -8.06
N PRO A 25 -48.21 28.73 -7.67
CA PRO A 25 -48.51 29.96 -6.92
C PRO A 25 -48.45 29.83 -5.39
N SER A 26 -48.31 30.99 -4.75
CA SER A 26 -48.30 31.23 -3.31
C SER A 26 -49.60 30.78 -2.62
N GLN A 27 -49.49 29.93 -1.60
CA GLN A 27 -50.52 29.71 -0.59
C GLN A 27 -49.92 29.81 0.82
N GLY A 28 -50.68 30.48 1.70
CA GLY A 28 -50.25 31.00 3.01
C GLY A 28 -49.78 29.95 4.03
N LEU A 29 -48.83 30.39 4.86
CA LEU A 29 -48.20 29.61 5.92
C LEU A 29 -48.92 29.83 7.26
N GLY A 30 -49.63 28.81 7.73
CA GLY A 30 -50.11 28.72 9.11
C GLY A 30 -49.01 28.22 10.06
N ALA A 31 -49.00 28.77 11.28
CA ALA A 31 -47.96 28.64 12.31
C ALA A 31 -47.60 27.20 12.77
N GLY A 32 -48.38 26.18 12.38
CA GLY A 32 -48.12 24.78 12.74
C GLY A 32 -47.03 24.06 11.93
N LYS A 33 -46.56 24.63 10.81
CA LYS A 33 -45.57 23.97 9.92
C LYS A 33 -44.10 24.31 10.20
N VAL A 34 -43.82 25.29 11.06
CA VAL A 34 -42.43 25.73 11.34
C VAL A 34 -41.67 24.70 12.18
N ALA A 35 -42.35 24.01 13.11
CA ALA A 35 -41.72 22.99 13.95
C ALA A 35 -41.32 21.72 13.18
N ALA A 36 -42.05 21.34 12.12
CA ALA A 36 -41.73 20.17 11.32
C ALA A 36 -40.53 20.38 10.38
N TRP A 37 -40.28 21.63 9.94
CA TRP A 37 -39.13 21.95 9.08
C TRP A 37 -37.81 22.00 9.85
N ILE A 38 -37.80 22.46 11.11
CA ILE A 38 -36.58 22.49 11.93
C ILE A 38 -36.06 21.07 12.22
N SER A 39 -36.96 20.12 12.49
CA SER A 39 -36.59 18.71 12.70
C SER A 39 -36.09 18.02 11.43
N LEU A 40 -36.60 18.39 10.24
CA LEU A 40 -36.12 17.86 8.96
C LEU A 40 -34.73 18.41 8.58
N CYS A 41 -34.42 19.67 8.94
CA CYS A 41 -33.10 20.25 8.75
C CYS A 41 -32.03 19.64 9.67
N LEU A 42 -32.39 19.26 10.90
CA LEU A 42 -31.47 18.60 11.84
C LEU A 42 -31.14 17.14 11.44
N LEU A 43 -32.08 16.42 10.82
CA LEU A 43 -31.83 15.06 10.29
C LEU A 43 -31.07 15.05 8.95
N ALA A 44 -31.12 16.12 8.15
CA ALA A 44 -30.31 16.25 6.95
C ALA A 44 -28.82 16.54 7.27
N ALA A 45 -28.52 17.17 8.41
CA ALA A 45 -27.16 17.50 8.81
C ALA A 45 -26.29 16.28 9.14
N THR A 46 -26.88 15.18 9.62
CA THR A 46 -26.13 13.96 9.99
C THR A 46 -25.77 13.07 8.79
N ALA A 47 -26.46 13.22 7.65
CA ALA A 47 -26.14 12.50 6.41
C ALA A 47 -25.14 13.25 5.51
N ILE A 48 -24.97 14.56 5.71
CA ILE A 48 -24.06 15.40 4.90
C ILE A 48 -22.64 15.44 5.49
N ALA A 49 -22.49 15.19 6.80
CA ALA A 49 -21.18 15.18 7.46
C ALA A 49 -20.13 14.27 6.78
N PRO A 50 -20.40 12.98 6.47
CA PRO A 50 -19.39 12.12 5.85
C PRO A 50 -19.05 12.50 4.40
N MET A 51 -20.01 13.08 3.65
CA MET A 51 -19.74 13.57 2.30
C MET A 51 -18.89 14.85 2.32
N THR A 52 -19.06 15.72 3.33
CA THR A 52 -18.23 16.92 3.45
C THR A 52 -16.78 16.62 3.86
N SER A 53 -16.51 15.55 4.61
CA SER A 53 -15.13 15.13 4.88
C SER A 53 -14.45 14.57 3.63
N LEU A 54 -15.19 13.82 2.82
CA LEU A 54 -14.68 13.27 1.55
C LEU A 54 -14.41 14.38 0.52
N LEU A 55 -15.35 15.31 0.33
CA LEU A 55 -15.17 16.46 -0.57
C LEU A 55 -14.07 17.42 -0.08
N LYS A 56 -13.87 17.56 1.24
CA LYS A 56 -12.72 18.30 1.80
C LYS A 56 -11.40 17.58 1.56
N GLN A 57 -11.38 16.25 1.63
CA GLN A 57 -10.19 15.46 1.31
C GLN A 57 -9.83 15.56 -0.18
N GLU A 58 -10.81 15.49 -1.08
CA GLU A 58 -10.59 15.64 -2.53
C GLU A 58 -10.15 17.06 -2.90
N ALA A 59 -10.75 18.10 -2.31
CA ALA A 59 -10.36 19.49 -2.55
C ALA A 59 -8.93 19.78 -2.04
N ARG A 60 -8.54 19.19 -0.90
CA ARG A 60 -7.17 19.30 -0.38
C ARG A 60 -6.18 18.50 -1.21
N ALA A 61 -6.53 17.30 -1.66
CA ALA A 61 -5.71 16.53 -2.58
C ALA A 61 -5.48 17.29 -3.90
N MET A 62 -6.51 17.95 -4.43
CA MET A 62 -6.38 18.81 -5.62
C MET A 62 -5.57 20.09 -5.38
N GLN A 63 -5.65 20.69 -4.18
CA GLN A 63 -4.79 21.82 -3.81
C GLN A 63 -3.32 21.41 -3.68
N LEU A 64 -3.04 20.22 -3.12
CA LEU A 64 -1.69 19.67 -2.99
C LEU A 64 -1.07 19.33 -4.36
N LEU A 65 -1.90 19.01 -5.36
CA LEU A 65 -1.46 18.82 -6.75
C LEU A 65 -1.08 20.13 -7.48
N GLY A 66 -1.49 21.29 -6.94
CA GLY A 66 -1.24 22.61 -7.54
C GLY A 66 -0.26 23.52 -6.77
N ALA A 67 0.11 23.17 -5.55
CA ALA A 67 1.06 23.92 -4.73
C ALA A 67 2.51 23.53 -5.04
N SER A 68 3.45 24.45 -4.79
CA SER A 68 4.87 24.16 -4.97
C SER A 68 5.32 23.06 -4.00
N ASP A 69 6.18 22.13 -4.46
CA ASP A 69 6.60 20.95 -3.70
C ASP A 69 7.01 21.28 -2.24
N ALA A 70 7.65 22.41 -1.99
CA ALA A 70 8.08 22.83 -0.66
C ALA A 70 6.94 23.27 0.26
N GLU A 71 5.92 23.93 -0.29
CA GLU A 71 4.73 24.39 0.45
C GLU A 71 3.81 23.22 0.78
N VAL A 72 3.68 22.26 -0.13
CA VAL A 72 3.02 20.97 0.12
C VAL A 72 3.70 20.25 1.29
N ILE A 73 5.02 20.08 1.24
CA ILE A 73 5.77 19.40 2.30
C ILE A 73 5.61 20.10 3.66
N ASP A 74 5.70 21.42 3.71
CA ASP A 74 5.58 22.19 4.97
C ASP A 74 4.15 22.17 5.54
N THR A 75 3.15 22.28 4.68
CA THR A 75 1.73 22.21 5.08
C THR A 75 1.35 20.80 5.54
N LEU A 76 1.86 19.76 4.86
CA LEU A 76 1.65 18.37 5.23
C LEU A 76 2.36 17.99 6.52
N ALA A 77 3.61 18.45 6.71
CA ALA A 77 4.37 18.23 7.93
C ALA A 77 3.70 18.90 9.16
N THR A 78 3.13 20.10 8.97
CA THR A 78 2.48 20.85 10.06
C THR A 78 1.09 20.30 10.40
N ASP A 79 0.25 19.98 9.40
CA ASP A 79 -1.15 19.55 9.60
C ASP A 79 -1.30 18.08 10.05
N TRP A 80 -0.27 17.24 9.85
CA TRP A 80 -0.33 15.81 10.20
C TRP A 80 0.44 15.43 11.46
N SER A 81 1.18 16.35 12.05
CA SER A 81 1.92 16.14 13.31
C SER A 81 1.04 15.63 14.48
N GLY A 82 -0.28 15.80 14.40
CA GLY A 82 -1.26 15.28 15.37
C GLY A 82 -2.00 14.00 14.95
N GLN A 83 -1.79 13.46 13.74
CA GLN A 83 -2.46 12.24 13.29
C GLN A 83 -1.62 11.00 13.60
N SER A 84 -2.08 10.20 14.56
CA SER A 84 -1.41 8.96 14.97
C SER A 84 -1.99 7.69 14.34
N ASN A 85 -2.90 7.81 13.36
CA ASN A 85 -3.49 6.63 12.71
C ASN A 85 -2.49 6.03 11.71
N PRO A 86 -1.95 4.81 11.97
CA PRO A 86 -0.94 4.21 11.11
C PRO A 86 -1.48 3.87 9.71
N ASP A 87 -2.78 3.60 9.52
CA ASP A 87 -3.37 3.36 8.19
C ASP A 87 -3.32 4.60 7.31
N PHE A 88 -3.60 5.77 7.91
CA PHE A 88 -3.53 7.04 7.22
C PHE A 88 -2.09 7.37 6.81
N LEU A 89 -1.15 7.19 7.74
CA LEU A 89 0.27 7.45 7.51
C LEU A 89 0.87 6.50 6.46
N GLU A 90 0.45 5.24 6.43
CA GLU A 90 0.83 4.28 5.39
C GLU A 90 0.29 4.69 4.01
N THR A 91 -1.00 5.01 3.93
CA THR A 91 -1.65 5.48 2.70
C THR A 91 -0.98 6.73 2.16
N LEU A 92 -0.66 7.66 3.05
CA LEU A 92 0.07 8.85 2.71
C LEU A 92 1.44 8.53 2.11
N ALA A 93 2.21 7.65 2.75
CA ALA A 93 3.51 7.25 2.24
C ALA A 93 3.41 6.64 0.82
N GLU A 94 2.31 5.96 0.51
CA GLU A 94 2.01 5.47 -0.85
C GLU A 94 1.69 6.60 -1.82
N LEU A 95 0.79 7.49 -1.42
CA LEU A 95 0.35 8.60 -2.26
C LEU A 95 1.53 9.49 -2.67
N SER A 96 2.44 9.80 -1.75
CA SER A 96 3.65 10.58 -2.04
C SER A 96 4.56 9.94 -3.11
N LEU A 97 4.49 8.62 -3.29
CA LEU A 97 5.29 7.91 -4.30
C LEU A 97 4.63 7.83 -5.68
N VAL A 98 3.31 7.98 -5.76
CA VAL A 98 2.55 7.89 -7.03
C VAL A 98 2.23 9.24 -7.66
N LEU A 99 2.64 10.35 -7.02
CA LEU A 99 2.54 11.69 -7.61
C LEU A 99 3.34 11.78 -8.93
N PRO A 100 2.95 12.67 -9.87
CA PRO A 100 3.67 12.86 -11.14
C PRO A 100 5.17 13.12 -10.95
N LYS A 101 5.53 13.80 -9.87
CA LYS A 101 6.89 13.89 -9.35
C LYS A 101 6.89 13.25 -7.95
N PRO A 102 7.53 12.09 -7.76
CA PRO A 102 7.56 11.43 -6.45
C PRO A 102 8.22 12.30 -5.38
N ASP A 103 7.55 12.45 -4.24
CA ASP A 103 8.06 13.13 -3.06
C ASP A 103 8.61 12.10 -2.05
N LEU A 104 9.90 11.80 -2.19
CA LEU A 104 10.58 10.82 -1.36
C LEU A 104 10.69 11.26 0.11
N ALA A 105 10.75 12.56 0.38
CA ALA A 105 10.91 13.09 1.73
C ALA A 105 9.61 12.90 2.53
N SER A 106 8.47 13.29 1.96
CA SER A 106 7.15 13.05 2.59
C SER A 106 6.84 11.57 2.73
N ALA A 107 7.15 10.76 1.70
CA ALA A 107 6.94 9.32 1.75
C ALA A 107 7.69 8.68 2.91
N GLU A 108 8.94 9.10 3.15
CA GLU A 108 9.74 8.60 4.25
C GLU A 108 9.25 9.08 5.61
N ALA A 109 8.97 10.39 5.76
CA ALA A 109 8.48 10.94 7.02
C ALA A 109 7.20 10.21 7.46
N ALA A 110 6.26 10.03 6.54
CA ALA A 110 5.02 9.31 6.77
C ALA A 110 5.27 7.83 7.11
N ALA A 111 6.13 7.14 6.35
CA ALA A 111 6.46 5.74 6.60
C ALA A 111 7.13 5.53 7.97
N ARG A 112 8.02 6.43 8.40
CA ARG A 112 8.64 6.38 9.73
C ARG A 112 7.63 6.56 10.85
N GLN A 113 6.71 7.51 10.70
CA GLN A 113 5.65 7.70 11.68
C GLN A 113 4.70 6.50 11.73
N ALA A 114 4.35 5.92 10.58
CA ALA A 114 3.52 4.72 10.51
C ALA A 114 4.15 3.53 11.26
N VAL A 115 5.44 3.23 11.06
CA VAL A 115 6.10 2.14 11.80
C VAL A 115 6.39 2.46 13.26
N ALA A 116 6.48 3.75 13.61
CA ALA A 116 6.57 4.16 15.01
C ALA A 116 5.24 3.99 15.74
N ALA A 117 4.12 4.24 15.06
CA ALA A 117 2.77 4.02 15.58
C ALA A 117 2.41 2.52 15.61
N ASP A 118 2.84 1.75 14.62
CA ASP A 118 2.58 0.32 14.51
C ASP A 118 3.76 -0.43 13.85
N PRO A 119 4.67 -1.03 14.64
CA PRO A 119 5.83 -1.76 14.13
C PRO A 119 5.48 -3.05 13.37
N SER A 120 4.24 -3.55 13.42
CA SER A 120 3.83 -4.79 12.75
C SER A 120 3.59 -4.61 11.23
N ARG A 121 3.65 -3.37 10.74
CA ARG A 121 3.36 -3.02 9.34
C ARG A 121 4.48 -3.35 8.39
N ALA A 122 4.46 -4.60 7.95
CA ALA A 122 5.48 -5.17 7.10
C ALA A 122 5.64 -4.46 5.74
N HIS A 123 4.55 -3.96 5.14
CA HIS A 123 4.58 -3.18 3.89
C HIS A 123 5.30 -1.84 4.07
N VAL A 124 5.06 -1.14 5.18
CA VAL A 124 5.73 0.14 5.47
C VAL A 124 7.23 -0.05 5.69
N TRP A 125 7.63 -1.11 6.40
CA TRP A 125 9.05 -1.46 6.53
C TRP A 125 9.71 -1.78 5.18
N ALA A 126 9.02 -2.48 4.28
CA ALA A 126 9.52 -2.73 2.92
C ALA A 126 9.70 -1.42 2.14
N ARG A 127 8.74 -0.49 2.26
CA ARG A 127 8.82 0.85 1.67
C ARG A 127 10.01 1.64 2.22
N LEU A 128 10.25 1.60 3.53
CA LEU A 128 11.44 2.23 4.13
C LEU A 128 12.74 1.64 3.58
N ALA A 129 12.81 0.31 3.38
CA ALA A 129 14.00 -0.31 2.79
C ALA A 129 14.31 0.24 1.39
N TRP A 130 13.27 0.44 0.57
CA TRP A 130 13.41 1.05 -0.74
C TRP A 130 13.81 2.53 -0.65
N LEU A 131 13.12 3.33 0.16
CA LEU A 131 13.40 4.76 0.34
C LEU A 131 14.84 5.00 0.80
N GLU A 132 15.32 4.21 1.77
CA GLU A 132 16.71 4.26 2.24
C GLU A 132 17.71 3.96 1.13
N THR A 133 17.39 3.01 0.26
CA THR A 133 18.23 2.66 -0.90
C THR A 133 18.25 3.80 -1.93
N GLN A 134 17.14 4.51 -2.12
CA GLN A 134 17.06 5.64 -3.05
C GLN A 134 17.90 6.83 -2.60
N LYS A 135 17.93 7.13 -1.29
CA LYS A 135 18.71 8.24 -0.72
C LYS A 135 20.20 8.15 -1.00
N THR A 136 20.74 6.94 -1.06
CA THR A 136 22.15 6.65 -1.26
C THR A 136 22.50 6.38 -2.72
N GLY A 137 21.63 6.81 -3.66
CA GLY A 137 21.84 6.65 -5.09
C GLY A 137 21.67 5.21 -5.54
N ALA A 138 20.58 4.56 -5.12
CA ALA A 138 20.26 3.16 -5.40
C ALA A 138 21.28 2.15 -4.83
N LYS A 139 21.89 2.46 -3.69
CA LYS A 139 22.83 1.57 -2.99
C LYS A 139 22.27 1.17 -1.66
N VAL A 140 22.16 -0.13 -1.40
CA VAL A 140 21.68 -0.64 -0.11
C VAL A 140 22.63 -0.19 1.01
N ASN A 141 22.06 0.43 2.04
CA ASN A 141 22.77 0.91 3.22
C ASN A 141 22.30 0.12 4.48
N PRO A 142 22.93 0.29 5.65
CA PRO A 142 22.53 -0.42 6.87
C PRO A 142 21.07 -0.18 7.29
N ALA A 143 20.54 1.03 7.08
CA ALA A 143 19.14 1.35 7.40
C ALA A 143 18.16 0.60 6.47
N ALA A 144 18.51 0.45 5.19
CA ALA A 144 17.74 -0.34 4.23
C ALA A 144 17.72 -1.84 4.62
N LEU A 145 18.86 -2.37 5.08
CA LEU A 145 18.95 -3.75 5.57
C LEU A 145 18.14 -3.97 6.84
N ASP A 146 18.20 -3.05 7.80
CA ASP A 146 17.37 -3.11 9.02
C ASP A 146 15.87 -3.06 8.67
N ALA A 147 15.47 -2.12 7.82
CA ALA A 147 14.08 -2.02 7.36
C ALA A 147 13.61 -3.28 6.61
N LEU A 148 14.44 -3.87 5.73
CA LEU A 148 14.12 -5.12 5.05
C LEU A 148 13.97 -6.29 6.04
N THR A 149 14.86 -6.36 7.03
CA THR A 149 14.82 -7.38 8.09
C THR A 149 13.53 -7.26 8.89
N ARG A 150 13.20 -6.05 9.37
CA ARG A 150 11.96 -5.77 10.10
C ARG A 150 10.72 -6.07 9.28
N SER A 151 10.74 -5.78 7.98
CA SER A 151 9.65 -6.16 7.08
C SER A 151 9.45 -7.67 7.12
N MET A 152 10.51 -8.44 6.88
CA MET A 152 10.47 -9.91 6.88
C MET A 152 10.03 -10.49 8.22
N ASP A 153 10.45 -9.90 9.35
CA ASP A 153 10.10 -10.36 10.70
C ASP A 153 8.66 -10.02 11.08
N ALA A 154 8.18 -8.81 10.75
CA ALA A 154 6.86 -8.33 11.11
C ALA A 154 5.75 -9.16 10.46
N CYS A 155 5.96 -9.53 9.20
CA CYS A 155 5.07 -10.47 8.54
C CYS A 155 5.80 -11.24 7.43
N PRO A 156 6.26 -12.47 7.72
CA PRO A 156 6.98 -13.27 6.74
C PRO A 156 6.11 -13.64 5.53
N LEU A 157 4.83 -14.04 5.78
CA LEU A 157 4.00 -14.77 4.80
C LEU A 157 2.59 -14.19 4.52
N CYS A 158 2.22 -12.99 4.97
CA CYS A 158 0.83 -12.50 4.84
C CYS A 158 0.40 -12.11 3.42
N ASP A 159 1.32 -11.65 2.57
CA ASP A 159 0.98 -11.06 1.28
C ASP A 159 1.95 -11.56 0.19
N GLN A 160 1.39 -12.18 -0.86
CA GLN A 160 2.16 -12.72 -1.98
C GLN A 160 2.90 -11.64 -2.77
N LYS A 161 2.30 -10.46 -2.97
CA LYS A 161 2.93 -9.32 -3.64
C LYS A 161 4.08 -8.78 -2.80
N LEU A 162 3.95 -8.74 -1.48
CA LEU A 162 5.02 -8.32 -0.58
C LEU A 162 6.20 -9.29 -0.61
N ILE A 163 5.92 -10.60 -0.60
CA ILE A 163 6.97 -11.63 -0.76
C ILE A 163 7.67 -11.47 -2.11
N ALA A 164 6.91 -11.34 -3.20
CA ALA A 164 7.45 -11.14 -4.55
C ALA A 164 8.31 -9.87 -4.63
N TRP A 165 7.84 -8.77 -4.02
CA TRP A 165 8.57 -7.51 -3.96
C TRP A 165 9.90 -7.67 -3.20
N ARG A 166 9.90 -8.27 -2.00
CA ARG A 166 11.12 -8.50 -1.20
C ARG A 166 12.11 -9.38 -1.94
N PHE A 167 11.62 -10.42 -2.59
CA PHE A 167 12.45 -11.32 -3.37
C PHE A 167 13.12 -10.59 -4.55
N ASN A 168 12.34 -9.83 -5.32
CA ASN A 168 12.87 -9.01 -6.40
C ASN A 168 13.87 -7.95 -5.89
N PHE A 169 13.58 -7.30 -4.76
CA PHE A 169 14.49 -6.34 -4.13
C PHE A 169 15.84 -6.98 -3.76
N VAL A 170 15.81 -8.19 -3.19
CA VAL A 170 17.01 -8.94 -2.83
C VAL A 170 17.82 -9.33 -4.07
N LEU A 171 17.17 -9.83 -5.12
CA LEU A 171 17.84 -10.19 -6.36
C LEU A 171 18.46 -8.97 -7.06
N ALA A 172 17.73 -7.84 -7.10
CA ALA A 172 18.21 -6.60 -7.70
C ALA A 172 19.45 -6.03 -6.97
N ASN A 173 19.58 -6.30 -5.68
CA ASN A 173 20.66 -5.78 -4.85
C ASN A 173 21.63 -6.86 -4.36
N TRP A 174 21.68 -8.01 -5.06
CA TRP A 174 22.31 -9.25 -4.59
C TRP A 174 23.64 -9.06 -3.84
N ASN A 175 24.59 -8.38 -4.45
CA ASN A 175 25.95 -8.19 -3.91
C ASN A 175 25.99 -7.40 -2.60
N SER A 176 24.98 -6.56 -2.34
CA SER A 176 24.88 -5.73 -1.14
C SER A 176 24.01 -6.36 -0.03
N ILE A 177 23.24 -7.40 -0.35
CA ILE A 177 22.43 -8.12 0.64
C ILE A 177 23.28 -9.19 1.33
N PRO A 178 23.31 -9.29 2.67
CA PRO A 178 24.04 -10.33 3.38
C PRO A 178 23.38 -11.71 3.22
N ASP A 179 24.19 -12.78 3.29
CA ASP A 179 23.73 -14.17 3.05
C ASP A 179 22.48 -14.59 3.83
N PRO A 180 22.33 -14.27 5.14
CA PRO A 180 21.13 -14.62 5.90
C PRO A 180 19.84 -14.05 5.30
N LEU A 181 19.86 -12.81 4.81
CA LEU A 181 18.68 -12.19 4.18
C LEU A 181 18.41 -12.75 2.78
N ARG A 182 19.46 -13.15 2.05
CA ARG A 182 19.30 -13.86 0.78
C ARG A 182 18.55 -15.17 1.01
N ARG A 183 19.01 -16.01 1.95
CA ARG A 183 18.36 -17.29 2.28
C ARG A 183 16.91 -17.10 2.70
N ARG A 184 16.65 -16.17 3.62
CA ARG A 184 15.29 -15.84 4.08
C ARG A 184 14.37 -15.41 2.93
N ALA A 185 14.86 -14.60 2.00
CA ALA A 185 14.08 -14.22 0.82
C ALA A 185 13.73 -15.42 -0.07
N PHE A 186 14.66 -16.37 -0.25
CA PHE A 186 14.40 -17.62 -0.98
C PHE A 186 13.43 -18.54 -0.23
N GLU A 187 13.51 -18.63 1.10
CA GLU A 187 12.56 -19.37 1.93
C GLU A 187 11.14 -18.81 1.77
N HIS A 188 10.98 -17.49 1.85
CA HIS A 188 9.68 -16.85 1.66
C HIS A 188 9.17 -17.03 0.22
N ALA A 189 10.06 -16.94 -0.78
CA ALA A 189 9.70 -17.11 -2.18
C ALA A 189 9.32 -18.56 -2.55
N ASP A 190 9.85 -19.58 -1.87
CA ASP A 190 9.42 -20.97 -2.11
C ASP A 190 7.93 -21.15 -1.81
N LEU A 191 7.35 -20.35 -0.91
CA LEU A 191 5.91 -20.40 -0.67
C LEU A 191 5.07 -19.90 -1.83
N LEU A 192 5.58 -18.97 -2.63
CA LEU A 192 4.87 -18.52 -3.84
C LEU A 192 4.68 -19.68 -4.82
N ARG A 193 5.57 -20.68 -4.82
CA ARG A 193 5.42 -21.88 -5.65
C ARG A 193 4.17 -22.70 -5.29
N TRP A 194 3.76 -22.63 -4.04
CA TRP A 194 2.67 -23.44 -3.50
C TRP A 194 1.33 -22.71 -3.48
N ILE A 195 1.34 -21.37 -3.56
CA ILE A 195 0.15 -20.54 -3.40
C ILE A 195 -0.07 -19.75 -4.69
N GLY A 196 -1.14 -20.06 -5.43
CA GLY A 196 -1.60 -19.26 -6.57
C GLY A 196 -0.76 -19.36 -7.86
N PRO A 197 -1.05 -18.51 -8.86
CA PRO A 197 -0.45 -18.56 -10.20
C PRO A 197 0.92 -17.85 -10.27
N ASN A 198 1.84 -18.11 -9.34
CA ASN A 198 3.15 -17.43 -9.29
C ASN A 198 4.26 -18.12 -10.09
N ALA A 199 3.94 -19.18 -10.84
CA ALA A 199 4.93 -19.95 -11.60
C ALA A 199 5.68 -19.10 -12.63
N GLU A 200 4.97 -18.19 -13.32
CA GLU A 200 5.56 -17.29 -14.31
C GLU A 200 6.53 -16.29 -13.67
N PHE A 201 6.11 -15.66 -12.56
CA PHE A 201 6.97 -14.76 -11.79
C PHE A 201 8.26 -15.46 -11.34
N LEU A 202 8.17 -16.66 -10.76
CA LEU A 202 9.35 -17.40 -10.30
C LEU A 202 10.25 -17.82 -11.46
N ALA A 203 9.68 -18.17 -12.62
CA ALA A 203 10.45 -18.45 -13.83
C ALA A 203 11.20 -17.21 -14.32
N GLU A 204 10.54 -16.05 -14.35
CA GLU A 204 11.14 -14.78 -14.73
C GLU A 204 12.28 -14.40 -13.77
N MET A 205 12.07 -14.51 -12.45
CA MET A 205 13.09 -14.24 -11.45
C MET A 205 14.31 -15.15 -11.60
N ARG A 206 14.11 -16.44 -11.92
CA ARG A 206 15.20 -17.37 -12.20
C ARG A 206 16.02 -16.94 -13.41
N VAL A 207 15.37 -16.50 -14.49
CA VAL A 207 16.05 -16.00 -15.70
C VAL A 207 16.86 -14.75 -15.38
N LYS A 208 16.23 -13.76 -14.74
CA LYS A 208 16.89 -12.51 -14.31
C LYS A 208 18.09 -12.78 -13.39
N ALA A 209 17.95 -13.70 -12.43
CA ALA A 209 19.02 -14.04 -11.51
C ALA A 209 20.23 -14.64 -12.26
N ARG A 210 20.00 -15.59 -13.18
CA ARG A 210 21.06 -16.19 -13.99
C ARG A 210 21.78 -15.17 -14.88
N GLN A 211 21.04 -14.25 -15.48
CA GLN A 211 21.62 -13.17 -16.29
C GLN A 211 22.54 -12.26 -15.48
N ASN A 212 22.30 -12.13 -14.17
CA ASN A 212 23.10 -11.35 -13.23
C ASN A 212 24.16 -12.18 -12.47
N GLY A 213 24.41 -13.44 -12.89
CA GLY A 213 25.39 -14.31 -12.24
C GLY A 213 25.01 -14.78 -10.84
N ILE A 214 23.73 -14.66 -10.45
CA ILE A 214 23.24 -15.09 -9.15
C ILE A 214 23.04 -16.62 -9.17
N PRO A 215 23.58 -17.38 -8.19
CA PRO A 215 23.46 -18.83 -8.12
C PRO A 215 22.06 -19.26 -7.62
N PHE A 216 21.02 -18.87 -8.36
CA PHE A 216 19.61 -19.03 -7.99
C PHE A 216 19.24 -20.46 -7.61
N ASP A 217 19.68 -21.44 -8.41
CA ASP A 217 19.34 -22.84 -8.20
C ASP A 217 19.99 -23.41 -6.94
N ALA A 218 21.19 -22.93 -6.56
CA ALA A 218 21.86 -23.34 -5.33
C ALA A 218 21.12 -22.83 -4.09
N TYR A 219 20.72 -21.54 -4.09
CA TYR A 219 19.93 -20.98 -2.99
C TYR A 219 18.55 -21.66 -2.89
N ARG A 220 17.86 -21.86 -4.02
CA ARG A 220 16.58 -22.56 -4.04
C ARG A 220 16.69 -24.00 -3.52
N ALA A 221 17.73 -24.74 -3.91
CA ALA A 221 17.92 -26.12 -3.46
C ALA A 221 18.27 -26.21 -1.96
N ALA A 222 18.81 -25.14 -1.38
CA ALA A 222 19.13 -25.06 0.04
C ALA A 222 17.95 -24.61 0.91
N VAL A 223 16.79 -24.29 0.33
CA VAL A 223 15.58 -23.96 1.09
C VAL A 223 14.99 -25.24 1.67
N GLU A 224 15.02 -25.34 2.99
CA GLU A 224 14.33 -26.38 3.75
C GLU A 224 12.94 -25.84 4.14
N THR A 225 11.92 -26.03 3.30
CA THR A 225 10.53 -25.73 3.71
C THR A 225 9.99 -26.91 4.52
N PRO A 226 9.82 -26.77 5.85
CA PRO A 226 9.67 -27.92 6.75
C PRO A 226 8.32 -28.63 6.64
N VAL A 227 7.28 -28.02 6.05
CA VAL A 227 5.96 -28.65 5.92
C VAL A 227 5.28 -28.15 4.65
N ARG A 228 4.91 -29.03 3.72
CA ARG A 228 4.02 -28.65 2.62
C ARG A 228 2.60 -28.62 3.16
N THR A 229 1.75 -27.70 2.70
CA THR A 229 0.39 -27.53 3.23
C THR A 229 -0.47 -28.80 3.13
N TRP A 230 -0.19 -29.71 2.20
CA TRP A 230 -0.83 -31.04 2.12
C TRP A 230 -0.26 -32.09 3.08
N ASP A 231 0.91 -31.87 3.67
CA ASP A 231 1.48 -32.75 4.70
C ASP A 231 0.75 -32.57 6.05
N ILE A 232 0.00 -31.48 6.23
CA ILE A 232 -0.76 -31.16 7.45
C ILE A 232 -2.05 -32.01 7.59
N VAL A 233 -2.57 -32.59 6.51
CA VAL A 233 -3.91 -33.24 6.49
C VAL A 233 -3.85 -34.77 6.59
N ALA A 234 -2.66 -35.39 6.57
CA ALA A 234 -2.56 -36.84 6.35
C ALA A 234 -2.63 -37.73 7.61
N GLU A 235 -2.60 -37.18 8.84
CA GLU A 235 -2.27 -38.02 10.01
C GLU A 235 -3.42 -38.48 10.93
N ASP A 236 -4.67 -38.04 10.78
CA ASP A 236 -5.71 -38.38 11.79
C ASP A 236 -7.08 -38.81 11.25
N VAL A 237 -7.11 -39.73 10.28
CA VAL A 237 -8.30 -40.56 10.02
C VAL A 237 -7.91 -42.04 9.96
N ARG A 238 -7.32 -42.55 11.04
CA ARG A 238 -7.36 -44.01 11.28
C ARG A 238 -8.59 -44.31 12.13
N PRO A 239 -9.60 -45.04 11.62
CA PRO A 239 -10.71 -45.47 12.46
C PRO A 239 -10.14 -46.34 13.57
N ARG A 240 -10.42 -45.97 14.82
CA ARG A 240 -10.13 -46.85 15.97
C ARG A 240 -11.04 -48.07 15.82
N VAL A 241 -10.42 -49.21 15.56
CA VAL A 241 -11.05 -50.54 15.58
C VAL A 241 -11.23 -50.98 17.01
#